data_AF-A0A7H0Y8R6-F1
#
_entry.id   AF-A0A7H0Y8R6-F1
#
_cell.length_a   1.000
_cell.length_b   1.000
_cell.length_c   1.000
_cell.angle_alpha   90.00
_cell.angle_beta   90.00
_cell.angle_gamma   90.00
#
_symmetry.space_group_name_H-M   'P 1'
#
loop_
_entity.id
_entity.type
_entity.pdbx_description
1 polymer ?
#
loop_
_entity_poly.entity_id
_entity_poly.type
_entity_poly.pdbx_seq_one_letter_code
_entity_poly.pdbx_strand_id
1 'polypeptide(L)'
;MKKTSSIMILFLLLIVTACGTHQEKNLDSSSKASISKNLSSEQPINSEEKKGNATDAGQSMKVVAPKEKAIIRSEEGNSLVHADWTSGQPDVELPLQMGATKAELVLGMDHPNGVKTLVVFPSESTGWPLDLSSTGESEAFDEFGELKAGYRLQASVYDFDHDGTNEIVIAAGDLATNAETWVFSFTNVENFKKIDPFHQELAVTGQSYITLNGHELDVPYGSQGLFEAYKYVDKEFLTSVK
;
A
#
# COMPACT_ATOMS: atom_id res chain seq x y z
N MET A 1 -57.36 13.81 17.04
CA MET A 1 -57.58 12.50 17.72
C MET A 1 -56.56 11.52 17.17
N LYS A 2 -55.35 11.47 17.74
CA LYS A 2 -54.82 10.39 18.59
C LYS A 2 -55.06 8.97 18.02
N LYS A 3 -53.97 8.34 17.57
CA LYS A 3 -53.51 7.02 18.04
C LYS A 3 -52.04 6.82 17.65
N THR A 4 -51.17 7.11 18.61
CA THR A 4 -49.77 6.68 18.67
C THR A 4 -49.74 5.21 19.07
N SER A 5 -49.09 4.35 18.30
CA SER A 5 -48.80 2.97 18.71
C SER A 5 -47.33 2.88 19.08
N SER A 6 -47.08 2.83 20.39
CA SER A 6 -45.77 2.58 21.00
C SER A 6 -45.31 1.16 20.67
N ILE A 7 -44.11 1.03 20.11
CA ILE A 7 -43.36 -0.23 20.07
C ILE A 7 -42.38 -0.19 21.25
N MET A 8 -42.51 -1.20 22.10
CA MET A 8 -41.75 -1.43 23.33
C MET A 8 -40.51 -2.25 22.98
N ILE A 9 -39.33 -1.64 23.00
CA ILE A 9 -38.05 -2.34 22.80
C ILE A 9 -37.56 -2.82 24.18
N LEU A 10 -37.50 -4.13 24.35
CA LEU A 10 -36.97 -4.80 25.53
C LEU A 10 -35.44 -4.94 25.37
N PHE A 11 -34.68 -4.19 26.16
CA PHE A 11 -33.24 -4.35 26.32
C PHE A 11 -32.96 -5.59 27.18
N LEU A 12 -32.21 -6.55 26.63
CA LEU A 12 -31.60 -7.62 27.43
C LEU A 12 -30.08 -7.42 27.45
N LEU A 13 -29.60 -6.88 28.57
CA LEU A 13 -28.18 -6.85 28.94
C LEU A 13 -27.74 -8.27 29.31
N LEU A 14 -26.64 -8.74 28.72
CA LEU A 14 -25.88 -9.88 29.23
C LEU A 14 -24.44 -9.43 29.45
N ILE A 15 -24.14 -9.09 30.70
CA ILE A 15 -22.79 -8.89 31.23
C ILE A 15 -22.29 -10.28 31.65
N VAL A 16 -21.17 -10.73 31.07
CA VAL A 16 -20.36 -11.79 31.67
C VAL A 16 -18.95 -11.24 31.87
N THR A 17 -18.71 -10.75 33.08
CA THR A 17 -17.40 -10.61 33.69
C THR A 17 -16.84 -11.99 34.04
N ALA A 18 -15.63 -12.29 33.58
CA ALA A 18 -14.79 -13.32 34.19
C ALA A 18 -13.36 -12.76 34.36
N CYS A 19 -13.04 -12.39 35.61
CA CYS A 19 -11.67 -12.24 36.09
C CYS A 19 -11.02 -13.61 36.24
N GLY A 20 -9.72 -13.69 35.94
CA GLY A 20 -8.89 -14.86 36.21
C GLY A 20 -7.40 -14.54 36.08
N THR A 21 -6.87 -13.78 37.03
CA THR A 21 -5.42 -13.68 37.30
C THR A 21 -4.88 -15.00 37.85
N HIS A 22 -3.70 -15.47 37.42
CA HIS A 22 -2.68 -16.01 38.33
C HIS A 22 -1.28 -16.20 37.69
N GLN A 23 -0.34 -15.43 38.24
CA GLN A 23 1.04 -15.76 38.67
C GLN A 23 2.12 -16.33 37.75
N GLU A 24 3.19 -15.52 37.67
CA GLU A 24 4.60 -15.88 37.46
C GLU A 24 5.09 -17.05 38.32
N LYS A 25 6.04 -17.82 37.77
CA LYS A 25 7.21 -18.31 38.51
C LYS A 25 8.46 -18.25 37.65
N ASN A 26 9.41 -17.42 38.10
CA ASN A 26 10.84 -17.52 37.84
C ASN A 26 11.38 -18.89 38.27
N LEU A 27 12.28 -19.47 37.48
CA LEU A 27 13.35 -20.31 38.01
C LEU A 27 14.64 -20.09 37.21
N ASP A 28 15.60 -19.54 37.94
CA ASP A 28 17.01 -19.33 37.61
C ASP A 28 17.80 -20.62 37.85
N SER A 29 18.78 -20.93 36.99
CA SER A 29 20.12 -21.38 37.43
C SER A 29 21.09 -21.58 36.25
N SER A 30 22.01 -20.63 36.10
CA SER A 30 23.47 -20.77 35.91
C SER A 30 24.08 -22.16 35.61
N SER A 31 24.95 -22.23 34.58
CA SER A 31 26.36 -22.66 34.78
C SER A 31 27.34 -22.21 33.67
N LYS A 32 28.29 -21.35 34.09
CA LYS A 32 29.75 -21.24 33.80
C LYS A 32 30.33 -21.43 32.38
N ALA A 33 30.78 -20.29 31.84
CA ALA A 33 32.16 -19.91 31.47
C ALA A 33 33.16 -20.95 30.91
N SER A 34 33.80 -20.59 29.79
CA SER A 34 35.24 -20.81 29.54
C SER A 34 35.81 -19.74 28.59
N ILE A 35 36.86 -19.08 29.06
CA ILE A 35 37.67 -18.06 28.39
C ILE A 35 38.81 -18.76 27.63
N SER A 36 39.15 -18.27 26.42
CA SER A 36 40.52 -18.37 25.92
C SER A 36 40.87 -17.11 25.12
N LYS A 37 41.92 -16.43 25.60
CA LYS A 37 42.65 -15.34 24.93
C LYS A 37 43.60 -15.96 23.90
N ASN A 38 43.79 -15.31 22.75
CA ASN A 38 45.15 -14.96 22.36
C ASN A 38 45.23 -13.77 21.38
N LEU A 39 46.36 -13.07 21.46
CA LEU A 39 46.63 -11.70 21.07
C LEU A 39 47.57 -11.62 19.85
N SER A 40 47.48 -10.49 19.11
CA SER A 40 48.52 -9.85 18.26
C SER A 40 48.76 -10.44 16.85
N SER A 41 48.88 -9.65 15.76
CA SER A 41 49.75 -8.49 15.57
C SER A 41 49.45 -7.71 14.26
N GLU A 42 50.14 -6.59 14.09
CA GLU A 42 49.94 -5.38 13.24
C GLU A 42 50.04 -5.49 11.69
N GLN A 43 49.49 -4.42 11.08
CA GLN A 43 49.57 -3.82 9.71
C GLN A 43 50.99 -3.77 9.04
N PRO A 44 51.17 -3.48 7.71
CA PRO A 44 50.62 -2.29 7.02
C PRO A 44 50.32 -2.33 5.49
N ILE A 45 49.87 -1.16 5.04
CA ILE A 45 49.42 -0.63 3.73
C ILE A 45 50.52 -0.62 2.66
N ASN A 46 50.20 -0.89 1.39
CA ASN A 46 50.74 -0.08 0.27
C ASN A 46 49.88 -0.10 -1.01
N SER A 47 49.93 1.03 -1.70
CA SER A 47 49.28 1.51 -2.93
C SER A 47 49.62 0.77 -4.24
N GLU A 48 48.72 0.82 -5.23
CA GLU A 48 49.09 1.12 -6.63
C GLU A 48 47.87 1.53 -7.49
N GLU A 49 47.97 2.72 -8.10
CA GLU A 49 47.12 3.21 -9.19
C GLU A 49 47.48 2.51 -10.51
N LYS A 50 46.49 2.23 -11.37
CA LYS A 50 46.72 2.14 -12.82
C LYS A 50 45.53 2.68 -13.61
N LYS A 51 45.78 3.80 -14.31
CA LYS A 51 44.95 4.38 -15.38
C LYS A 51 44.92 3.45 -16.61
N GLY A 52 43.75 3.30 -17.21
CA GLY A 52 43.55 2.77 -18.56
C GLY A 52 42.18 3.20 -19.08
N ASN A 53 42.17 4.05 -20.10
CA ASN A 53 41.01 4.69 -20.71
C ASN A 53 40.47 3.81 -21.85
N ALA A 54 39.17 3.55 -21.91
CA ALA A 54 38.48 3.08 -23.11
C ALA A 54 37.00 3.49 -23.07
N THR A 55 36.63 4.38 -24.00
CA THR A 55 35.28 4.71 -24.47
C THR A 55 34.52 3.46 -24.92
N ASP A 56 33.26 3.30 -24.47
CA ASP A 56 32.15 2.88 -25.34
C ASP A 56 30.80 3.21 -24.71
N ALA A 57 29.83 3.45 -25.58
CA ALA A 57 28.47 3.87 -25.34
C ALA A 57 27.67 2.86 -24.51
N GLY A 58 26.77 3.41 -23.70
CA GLY A 58 25.82 2.67 -22.89
C GLY A 58 25.45 3.56 -21.72
N GLN A 59 24.44 4.42 -21.89
CA GLN A 59 23.72 4.93 -20.74
C GLN A 59 23.01 3.72 -20.10
N SER A 60 23.75 3.00 -19.27
CA SER A 60 23.19 2.15 -18.24
C SER A 60 22.36 3.09 -17.38
N MET A 61 21.02 3.00 -17.51
CA MET A 61 20.14 3.53 -16.48
C MET A 61 20.69 2.98 -15.17
N LYS A 62 21.17 3.88 -14.31
CA LYS A 62 21.51 3.51 -12.95
C LYS A 62 20.23 2.95 -12.35
N VAL A 63 20.19 1.63 -12.18
CA VAL A 63 19.25 1.00 -11.25
C VAL A 63 19.69 1.49 -9.87
N VAL A 64 19.17 2.64 -9.46
CA VAL A 64 19.32 3.14 -8.10
C VAL A 64 18.51 2.18 -7.26
N ALA A 65 19.19 1.30 -6.53
CA ALA A 65 18.56 0.42 -5.56
C ALA A 65 17.69 1.28 -4.63
N PRO A 66 16.39 0.99 -4.49
CA PRO A 66 15.49 1.83 -3.70
C PRO A 66 15.93 1.80 -2.23
N LYS A 67 16.03 2.97 -1.61
CA LYS A 67 16.35 3.11 -0.18
C LYS A 67 15.13 2.94 0.74
N GLU A 68 13.92 2.77 0.20
CA GLU A 68 12.67 2.86 0.97
C GLU A 68 11.75 1.66 0.75
N LYS A 69 10.97 1.31 1.79
CA LYS A 69 9.93 0.28 1.78
C LYS A 69 8.71 0.79 1.00
N ALA A 70 8.86 0.91 -0.32
CA ALA A 70 7.86 1.51 -1.22
C ALA A 70 7.60 0.60 -2.42
N ILE A 71 6.32 0.30 -2.63
CA ILE A 71 5.77 -0.33 -3.83
C ILE A 71 5.51 0.75 -4.88
N ILE A 72 4.98 1.91 -4.48
CA ILE A 72 4.66 3.02 -5.41
C ILE A 72 5.85 3.99 -5.48
N ARG A 73 6.42 4.20 -6.67
CA ARG A 73 7.66 4.99 -6.86
C ARG A 73 7.61 5.98 -8.02
N SER A 74 8.47 6.99 -7.97
CA SER A 74 8.76 7.87 -9.11
C SER A 74 9.74 7.22 -10.09
N GLU A 75 9.89 7.80 -11.28
CA GLU A 75 10.89 7.36 -12.28
C GLU A 75 12.32 7.27 -11.70
N GLU A 76 12.69 8.19 -10.81
CA GLU A 76 14.00 8.21 -10.16
C GLU A 76 14.13 7.20 -9.00
N GLY A 77 13.08 6.43 -8.73
CA GLY A 77 13.04 5.41 -7.68
C GLY A 77 12.75 5.96 -6.28
N ASN A 78 12.28 7.21 -6.16
CA ASN A 78 11.84 7.76 -4.87
C ASN A 78 10.49 7.18 -4.47
N SER A 79 10.23 7.04 -3.17
CA SER A 79 8.90 6.66 -2.70
C SER A 79 7.89 7.75 -3.03
N LEU A 80 6.74 7.33 -3.56
CA LEU A 80 5.55 8.18 -3.68
C LEU A 80 4.47 7.78 -2.67
N VAL A 81 4.80 6.95 -1.68
CA VAL A 81 3.84 6.44 -0.70
C VAL A 81 3.45 7.55 0.26
N HIS A 82 2.15 7.79 0.39
CA HIS A 82 1.58 8.78 1.32
C HIS A 82 0.88 8.11 2.51
N ALA A 83 0.37 6.89 2.33
CA ALA A 83 -0.14 6.05 3.42
C ALA A 83 0.39 4.62 3.29
N ASP A 84 0.72 4.02 4.43
CA ASP A 84 1.32 2.69 4.53
C ASP A 84 0.72 1.94 5.71
N TRP A 85 0.06 0.82 5.44
CA TRP A 85 -0.64 0.02 6.43
C TRP A 85 -0.24 -1.45 6.34
N THR A 86 -0.24 -2.14 7.47
CA THR A 86 0.02 -3.57 7.59
C THR A 86 -0.96 -4.21 8.56
N SER A 87 -1.30 -5.49 8.33
CA SER A 87 -2.25 -6.21 9.18
C SER A 87 -1.90 -6.14 10.68
N GLY A 88 -2.92 -5.92 11.51
CA GLY A 88 -2.80 -5.76 12.96
C GLY A 88 -2.39 -4.37 13.44
N GLN A 89 -2.11 -3.42 12.54
CA GLN A 89 -1.90 -2.01 12.91
C GLN A 89 -3.22 -1.22 12.91
N PRO A 90 -3.29 -0.11 13.68
CA PRO A 90 -4.40 0.83 13.57
C PRO A 90 -4.60 1.36 12.15
N ASP A 91 -5.82 1.82 11.87
CA ASP A 91 -6.14 2.45 10.59
C ASP A 91 -5.21 3.65 10.31
N VAL A 92 -4.87 3.84 9.04
CA VAL A 92 -4.09 4.97 8.54
C VAL A 92 -4.97 5.80 7.63
N GLU A 93 -4.91 7.11 7.82
CA GLU A 93 -5.71 8.09 7.09
C GLU A 93 -4.81 8.90 6.16
N LEU A 94 -5.25 9.08 4.91
CA LEU A 94 -4.65 9.95 3.92
C LEU A 94 -5.65 11.07 3.57
N PRO A 95 -5.37 12.32 3.93
CA PRO A 95 -6.17 13.45 3.49
C PRO A 95 -6.16 13.57 1.97
N LEU A 96 -7.34 13.73 1.36
CA LEU A 96 -7.55 13.85 -0.07
C LEU A 96 -8.25 15.17 -0.42
N GLN A 97 -7.96 15.67 -1.62
CA GLN A 97 -8.67 16.77 -2.24
C GLN A 97 -9.25 16.27 -3.57
N MET A 98 -10.55 15.96 -3.59
CA MET A 98 -11.27 15.40 -4.73
C MET A 98 -12.04 16.53 -5.43
N GLY A 99 -11.42 17.13 -6.45
CA GLY A 99 -11.88 18.39 -7.03
C GLY A 99 -11.96 19.49 -5.96
N ALA A 100 -13.13 20.09 -5.77
CA ALA A 100 -13.35 21.10 -4.72
C ALA A 100 -13.65 20.52 -3.32
N THR A 101 -13.82 19.21 -3.20
CA THR A 101 -14.32 18.56 -1.97
C THR A 101 -13.18 17.89 -1.21
N LYS A 102 -13.13 18.09 0.11
CA LYS A 102 -12.20 17.36 0.99
C LYS A 102 -12.71 15.96 1.26
N ALA A 103 -11.82 14.99 1.20
CA ALA A 103 -12.08 13.60 1.56
C ALA A 103 -10.89 13.03 2.34
N GLU A 104 -11.05 11.81 2.84
CA GLU A 104 -10.00 11.08 3.55
C GLU A 104 -10.05 9.62 3.08
N LEU A 105 -8.93 9.07 2.61
CA LEU A 105 -8.80 7.63 2.38
C LEU A 105 -8.36 6.97 3.68
N VAL A 106 -9.12 5.97 4.12
CA VAL A 106 -8.84 5.15 5.29
C VAL A 106 -8.40 3.78 4.84
N LEU A 107 -7.18 3.40 5.21
CA LEU A 107 -6.61 2.06 5.05
C LEU A 107 -6.60 1.37 6.41
N GLY A 108 -7.10 0.14 6.49
CA GLY A 108 -7.21 -0.51 7.79
C GLY A 108 -7.70 -1.94 7.74
N MET A 109 -8.09 -2.44 8.91
CA MET A 109 -8.78 -3.73 9.03
C MET A 109 -10.29 -3.49 9.10
N ASP A 110 -11.07 -4.26 8.36
CA ASP A 110 -12.54 -4.30 8.48
C ASP A 110 -13.02 -5.70 8.90
N HIS A 111 -12.36 -6.31 9.87
CA HIS A 111 -12.67 -7.68 10.29
C HIS A 111 -14.14 -7.85 10.70
N PRO A 112 -14.86 -8.87 10.20
CA PRO A 112 -14.36 -10.03 9.42
C PRO A 112 -14.42 -9.87 7.89
N ASN A 113 -14.61 -8.67 7.35
CA ASN A 113 -14.75 -8.38 5.92
C ASN A 113 -13.41 -8.10 5.20
N GLY A 114 -12.29 -8.53 5.77
CA GLY A 114 -10.96 -8.31 5.18
C GLY A 114 -10.39 -6.91 5.47
N VAL A 115 -9.80 -6.30 4.45
CA VAL A 115 -9.20 -4.95 4.56
C VAL A 115 -10.23 -3.84 4.35
N LYS A 116 -10.00 -2.72 5.06
CA LYS A 116 -10.72 -1.47 4.89
C LYS A 116 -9.97 -0.60 3.89
N THR A 117 -10.64 -0.25 2.80
CA THR A 117 -10.21 0.77 1.83
C THR A 117 -11.37 1.70 1.56
N LEU A 118 -11.53 2.72 2.41
CA LEU A 118 -12.73 3.55 2.44
C LEU A 118 -12.38 5.00 2.19
N VAL A 119 -12.98 5.63 1.19
CA VAL A 119 -12.91 7.09 1.03
C VAL A 119 -14.10 7.74 1.74
N VAL A 120 -13.83 8.56 2.74
CA VAL A 120 -14.82 9.28 3.54
C VAL A 120 -14.90 10.72 3.09
N PHE A 121 -16.12 11.25 3.00
CA PHE A 121 -16.42 12.67 2.78
C PHE A 121 -17.01 13.25 4.08
N PRO A 122 -16.18 13.84 4.97
CA PRO A 122 -16.62 14.23 6.31
C PRO A 122 -17.76 15.24 6.31
N SER A 123 -17.74 16.23 5.40
CA SER A 123 -18.78 17.25 5.28
C SER A 123 -20.15 16.67 4.97
N GLU A 124 -20.18 15.56 4.23
CA GLU A 124 -21.41 14.87 3.83
C GLU A 124 -21.78 13.75 4.80
N SER A 125 -20.87 13.32 5.68
CA SER A 125 -21.04 12.16 6.55
C SER A 125 -21.39 10.89 5.75
N THR A 126 -20.62 10.63 4.69
CA THR A 126 -20.76 9.47 3.80
C THR A 126 -19.39 8.95 3.40
N GLY A 127 -19.31 7.72 2.90
CA GLY A 127 -18.08 7.17 2.36
C GLY A 127 -18.34 6.04 1.36
N TRP A 128 -17.35 5.76 0.53
CA TRP A 128 -17.40 4.77 -0.53
C TRP A 128 -16.21 3.81 -0.40
N PRO A 129 -16.45 2.48 -0.31
CA PRO A 129 -15.38 1.52 -0.34
C PRO A 129 -14.77 1.46 -1.75
N LEU A 130 -13.45 1.32 -1.82
CA LEU A 130 -12.74 1.05 -3.05
C LEU A 130 -12.57 -0.46 -3.18
N ASP A 131 -13.16 -1.05 -4.22
CA ASP A 131 -13.13 -2.48 -4.46
C ASP A 131 -11.76 -2.91 -4.99
N LEU A 132 -11.05 -3.76 -4.23
CA LEU A 132 -9.75 -4.29 -4.63
C LEU A 132 -9.83 -5.72 -5.20
N SER A 133 -11.03 -6.26 -5.43
CA SER A 133 -11.21 -7.67 -5.85
C SER A 133 -10.99 -7.92 -7.35
N SER A 134 -10.79 -6.87 -8.14
CA SER A 134 -10.80 -6.94 -9.61
C SER A 134 -9.56 -7.56 -10.25
N THR A 135 -8.48 -7.83 -9.51
CA THR A 135 -7.29 -8.51 -10.04
C THR A 135 -7.50 -10.03 -10.24
N GLY A 136 -8.69 -10.55 -9.92
CA GLY A 136 -8.98 -11.99 -9.94
C GLY A 136 -8.63 -12.62 -8.61
N GLU A 137 -7.88 -13.73 -8.60
CA GLU A 137 -7.33 -14.29 -7.36
C GLU A 137 -6.13 -13.44 -6.91
N SER A 138 -6.40 -12.33 -6.25
CA SER A 138 -5.37 -11.51 -5.61
C SER A 138 -4.44 -12.37 -4.75
N GLU A 139 -3.15 -12.29 -4.99
CA GLU A 139 -2.14 -12.92 -4.14
C GLU A 139 -1.90 -12.13 -2.86
N ALA A 140 -2.33 -10.87 -2.78
CA ALA A 140 -2.16 -10.03 -1.59
C ALA A 140 -3.11 -10.37 -0.44
N PHE A 141 -4.30 -10.88 -0.73
CA PHE A 141 -5.34 -11.15 0.25
C PHE A 141 -5.59 -12.66 0.43
N ASP A 142 -5.93 -13.07 1.65
CA ASP A 142 -6.31 -14.45 1.94
C ASP A 142 -7.79 -14.73 1.61
N GLU A 143 -8.27 -15.94 1.94
CA GLU A 143 -9.65 -16.36 1.65
C GLU A 143 -10.73 -15.55 2.39
N PHE A 144 -10.35 -14.76 3.40
CA PHE A 144 -11.21 -13.86 4.15
C PHE A 144 -11.07 -12.39 3.69
N GLY A 145 -10.26 -12.12 2.67
CA GLY A 145 -9.96 -10.77 2.22
C GLY A 145 -8.98 -10.02 3.14
N GLU A 146 -8.36 -10.70 4.11
CA GLU A 146 -7.37 -10.10 4.99
C GLU A 146 -6.02 -10.01 4.28
N LEU A 147 -5.28 -8.93 4.53
CA LEU A 147 -3.94 -8.75 3.98
C LEU A 147 -3.00 -9.82 4.52
N LYS A 148 -2.36 -10.59 3.63
CA LYS A 148 -1.45 -11.68 4.01
C LYS A 148 -0.29 -11.19 4.89
N ALA A 149 0.17 -12.07 5.77
CA ALA A 149 1.33 -11.78 6.61
C ALA A 149 2.56 -11.42 5.75
N GLY A 150 3.24 -10.33 6.10
CA GLY A 150 4.39 -9.81 5.35
C GLY A 150 4.03 -8.87 4.20
N TYR A 151 2.75 -8.81 3.80
CA TYR A 151 2.26 -7.83 2.84
C TYR A 151 1.95 -6.50 3.50
N ARG A 152 1.87 -5.47 2.66
CA ARG A 152 1.63 -4.08 3.03
C ARG A 152 0.63 -3.50 2.06
N LEU A 153 -0.26 -2.66 2.54
CA LEU A 153 -1.19 -1.89 1.73
C LEU A 153 -0.74 -0.43 1.73
N GLN A 154 -0.41 0.08 0.56
CA GLN A 154 0.10 1.43 0.38
C GLN A 154 -0.84 2.24 -0.50
N ALA A 155 -0.89 3.55 -0.26
CA ALA A 155 -1.63 4.46 -1.13
C ALA A 155 -0.81 5.70 -1.48
N SER A 156 -1.12 6.22 -2.66
CA SER A 156 -0.64 7.48 -3.17
C SER A 156 -1.76 8.23 -3.91
N VAL A 157 -1.50 9.49 -4.20
CA VAL A 157 -2.32 10.32 -5.08
C VAL A 157 -1.43 10.79 -6.21
N TYR A 158 -1.95 10.73 -7.43
CA TYR A 158 -1.16 11.06 -8.62
C TYR A 158 -2.10 11.57 -9.72
N ASP A 159 -1.77 12.71 -10.32
CA ASP A 159 -2.55 13.36 -11.38
C ASP A 159 -2.04 12.89 -12.74
N PHE A 160 -2.62 11.81 -13.26
CA PHE A 160 -2.16 11.19 -14.49
C PHE A 160 -2.53 11.99 -15.73
N ASP A 161 -3.61 12.76 -15.75
CA ASP A 161 -4.04 13.53 -16.94
C ASP A 161 -3.77 15.04 -16.83
N HIS A 162 -3.22 15.49 -15.70
CA HIS A 162 -2.93 16.89 -15.38
C HIS A 162 -4.19 17.77 -15.36
N ASP A 163 -5.35 17.22 -15.05
CA ASP A 163 -6.60 17.97 -14.90
C ASP A 163 -6.72 18.72 -13.55
N GLY A 164 -5.77 18.46 -12.62
CA GLY A 164 -5.72 19.04 -11.29
C GLY A 164 -6.49 18.25 -10.23
N THR A 165 -7.11 17.13 -10.61
CA THR A 165 -7.74 16.15 -9.71
C THR A 165 -6.88 14.89 -9.71
N ASN A 166 -6.29 14.55 -8.56
CA ASN A 166 -5.48 13.34 -8.48
C ASN A 166 -6.35 12.08 -8.56
N GLU A 167 -5.86 11.08 -9.28
CA GLU A 167 -6.27 9.68 -9.12
C GLU A 167 -5.70 9.12 -7.80
N ILE A 168 -6.41 8.13 -7.24
CA ILE A 168 -5.95 7.36 -6.08
C ILE A 168 -5.26 6.11 -6.58
N VAL A 169 -4.01 5.91 -6.18
CA VAL A 169 -3.24 4.70 -6.47
C VAL A 169 -3.14 3.88 -5.18
N ILE A 170 -3.68 2.67 -5.19
CA ILE A 170 -3.54 1.69 -4.09
C ILE A 170 -2.66 0.56 -4.57
N ALA A 171 -1.72 0.11 -3.73
CA ALA A 171 -0.90 -1.04 -4.03
C ALA A 171 -0.74 -1.96 -2.82
N ALA A 172 -0.79 -3.27 -3.05
CA ALA A 172 -0.57 -4.29 -2.04
C ALA A 172 0.59 -5.20 -2.44
N GLY A 173 1.50 -5.52 -1.51
CA GLY A 173 2.67 -6.33 -1.87
C GLY A 173 3.64 -6.61 -0.73
N ASP A 174 4.61 -7.48 -1.00
CA ASP A 174 5.61 -7.96 -0.05
C ASP A 174 6.97 -7.24 -0.16
N LEU A 175 7.07 -6.24 -1.04
CA LEU A 175 8.28 -5.49 -1.40
C LEU A 175 9.41 -6.31 -2.05
N ALA A 176 9.17 -7.57 -2.37
CA ALA A 176 10.21 -8.50 -2.82
C ALA A 176 9.89 -9.18 -4.15
N THR A 177 8.69 -9.70 -4.29
CA THR A 177 8.29 -10.53 -5.43
C THR A 177 6.94 -10.15 -5.99
N ASN A 178 6.02 -9.68 -5.14
CA ASN A 178 4.63 -9.46 -5.52
C ASN A 178 4.20 -8.03 -5.27
N ALA A 179 3.51 -7.46 -6.25
CA ALA A 179 2.82 -6.19 -6.16
C ALA A 179 1.51 -6.27 -6.95
N GLU A 180 0.41 -5.91 -6.34
CA GLU A 180 -0.86 -5.65 -7.01
C GLU A 180 -1.18 -4.18 -6.87
N THR A 181 -1.80 -3.60 -7.90
CA THR A 181 -2.05 -2.16 -7.97
C THR A 181 -3.41 -1.90 -8.56
N TRP A 182 -4.11 -0.95 -7.96
CA TRP A 182 -5.40 -0.42 -8.38
C TRP A 182 -5.30 1.09 -8.53
N VAL A 183 -5.92 1.62 -9.57
CA VAL A 183 -6.02 3.06 -9.80
C VAL A 183 -7.49 3.45 -9.89
N PHE A 184 -7.89 4.44 -9.12
CA PHE A 184 -9.26 4.95 -9.09
C PHE A 184 -9.29 6.42 -9.49
N SER A 185 -10.11 6.76 -10.47
CA SER A 185 -10.44 8.15 -10.80
C SER A 185 -11.63 8.63 -9.98
N PHE A 186 -11.84 9.94 -9.99
CA PHE A 186 -12.95 10.60 -9.33
C PHE A 186 -13.77 11.44 -10.28
N THR A 187 -15.09 11.27 -10.21
CA THR A 187 -16.05 12.13 -10.90
C THR A 187 -16.84 12.92 -9.87
N ASN A 188 -16.91 14.24 -10.07
CA ASN A 188 -17.76 15.07 -9.23
C ASN A 188 -19.24 14.73 -9.48
N VAL A 189 -19.96 14.39 -8.41
CA VAL A 189 -21.37 14.00 -8.46
C VAL A 189 -22.21 14.95 -7.61
N GLU A 190 -23.48 15.14 -7.98
CA GLU A 190 -24.38 16.03 -7.25
C GLU A 190 -24.70 15.53 -5.83
N ASN A 191 -24.59 14.24 -5.57
CA ASN A 191 -24.95 13.64 -4.28
C ASN A 191 -24.11 12.40 -3.94
N PHE A 192 -23.05 12.61 -3.17
CA PHE A 192 -22.15 11.57 -2.67
C PHE A 192 -22.82 10.54 -1.74
N LYS A 193 -24.08 10.70 -1.32
CA LYS A 193 -24.82 9.68 -0.54
C LYS A 193 -25.54 8.66 -1.42
N LYS A 194 -25.65 8.93 -2.72
CA LYS A 194 -26.47 8.14 -3.64
C LYS A 194 -25.69 7.62 -4.84
N ILE A 195 -24.61 8.31 -5.21
CA ILE A 195 -23.83 8.00 -6.39
C ILE A 195 -22.40 7.80 -5.94
N ASP A 196 -21.84 6.64 -6.28
CA ASP A 196 -20.43 6.36 -6.12
C ASP A 196 -19.63 7.23 -7.11
N PRO A 197 -18.76 8.14 -6.63
CA PRO A 197 -17.99 9.00 -7.50
C PRO A 197 -16.72 8.33 -8.04
N PHE A 198 -16.38 7.12 -7.57
CA PHE A 198 -15.14 6.45 -7.94
C PHE A 198 -15.35 5.49 -9.11
N HIS A 199 -14.40 5.52 -10.04
CA HIS A 199 -14.31 4.54 -11.11
C HIS A 199 -12.93 3.89 -11.06
N GLN A 200 -12.88 2.57 -11.11
CA GLN A 200 -11.61 1.87 -11.14
C GLN A 200 -11.08 1.80 -12.57
N GLU A 201 -9.99 2.50 -12.83
CA GLU A 201 -9.40 2.61 -14.17
C GLU A 201 -8.38 1.52 -14.47
N LEU A 202 -7.77 0.96 -13.43
CA LEU A 202 -6.75 -0.07 -13.57
C LEU A 202 -6.77 -1.03 -12.39
N ALA A 203 -6.52 -2.30 -12.69
CA ALA A 203 -6.18 -3.33 -11.72
C ALA A 203 -5.17 -4.28 -12.35
N VAL A 204 -3.96 -4.33 -11.82
CA VAL A 204 -2.83 -5.04 -12.42
C VAL A 204 -1.98 -5.73 -11.36
N THR A 205 -1.39 -6.85 -11.77
CA THR A 205 -0.42 -7.59 -10.98
C THR A 205 0.95 -7.43 -11.62
N GLY A 206 1.96 -7.18 -10.79
CA GLY A 206 3.34 -7.01 -11.17
C GLY A 206 4.29 -7.56 -10.12
N GLN A 207 5.56 -7.16 -10.24
CA GLN A 207 6.61 -7.60 -9.35
C GLN A 207 7.19 -6.46 -8.54
N SER A 208 7.30 -6.65 -7.23
CA SER A 208 8.03 -5.80 -6.27
C SER A 208 7.55 -4.35 -6.08
N TYR A 209 7.35 -3.59 -7.16
CA TYR A 209 7.00 -2.17 -7.18
C TYR A 209 6.33 -1.78 -8.50
N ILE A 210 5.80 -0.57 -8.56
CA ILE A 210 5.37 0.13 -9.78
C ILE A 210 6.09 1.47 -9.86
N THR A 211 6.17 2.03 -11.05
CA THR A 211 6.69 3.38 -11.29
C THR A 211 5.59 4.25 -11.88
N LEU A 212 5.42 5.46 -11.36
CA LEU A 212 4.54 6.49 -11.90
C LEU A 212 5.40 7.54 -12.62
N ASN A 213 5.11 7.80 -13.89
CA ASN A 213 5.85 8.76 -14.70
C ASN A 213 4.97 9.47 -15.73
N GLY A 214 4.77 10.78 -15.56
CA GLY A 214 3.90 11.56 -16.43
C GLY A 214 2.50 10.94 -16.51
N HIS A 215 2.10 10.51 -17.71
CA HIS A 215 0.80 9.88 -17.98
C HIS A 215 0.83 8.35 -17.91
N GLU A 216 1.90 7.76 -17.37
CA GLU A 216 2.17 6.32 -17.46
C GLU A 216 2.38 5.68 -16.08
N LEU A 217 1.95 4.42 -15.99
CA LEU A 217 2.22 3.51 -14.88
C LEU A 217 2.97 2.30 -15.45
N ASP A 218 4.22 2.12 -15.01
CA ASP A 218 5.05 0.99 -15.40
C ASP A 218 4.99 -0.12 -14.36
N VAL A 219 4.68 -1.33 -14.83
CA VAL A 219 4.58 -2.55 -14.03
C VAL A 219 5.72 -3.51 -14.41
N PRO A 220 6.75 -3.67 -13.57
CA PRO A 220 7.81 -4.65 -13.78
C PRO A 220 7.27 -6.08 -13.82
N TYR A 221 7.80 -6.88 -14.75
CA TYR A 221 7.51 -8.31 -14.84
C TYR A 221 8.73 -9.11 -15.30
N GLY A 222 8.81 -10.35 -14.84
CA GLY A 222 9.92 -11.26 -15.19
C GLY A 222 11.28 -10.82 -14.63
N SER A 223 12.28 -11.69 -14.79
CA SER A 223 13.61 -11.51 -14.17
C SER A 223 14.60 -10.69 -15.00
N GLN A 224 14.18 -10.11 -16.12
CA GLN A 224 15.08 -9.45 -17.10
C GLN A 224 14.94 -7.92 -17.15
N GLY A 225 14.30 -7.32 -16.13
CA GLY A 225 14.04 -5.87 -16.12
C GLY A 225 13.02 -5.44 -17.18
N LEU A 226 12.10 -6.34 -17.54
CA LEU A 226 10.99 -6.00 -18.41
C LEU A 226 9.91 -5.29 -17.60
N PHE A 227 9.15 -4.44 -18.28
CA PHE A 227 8.00 -3.76 -17.70
C PHE A 227 6.90 -3.64 -18.75
N GLU A 228 5.66 -3.58 -18.28
CA GLU A 228 4.49 -3.25 -19.07
C GLU A 228 4.07 -1.83 -18.71
N ALA A 229 4.02 -0.96 -19.72
CA ALA A 229 3.62 0.43 -19.57
C ALA A 229 2.12 0.56 -19.84
N TYR A 230 1.39 1.12 -18.88
CA TYR A 230 -0.01 1.47 -18.99
C TYR A 230 -0.11 2.99 -19.10
N LYS A 231 -0.65 3.48 -20.22
CA LYS A 231 -0.78 4.90 -20.47
C LYS A 231 -2.20 5.36 -20.21
N TYR A 232 -2.36 6.42 -19.43
CA TYR A 232 -3.64 7.05 -19.14
C TYR A 232 -4.01 8.02 -20.26
N VAL A 233 -5.09 7.71 -20.98
CA VAL A 233 -5.61 8.51 -22.11
C VAL A 233 -7.12 8.53 -22.05
N ASP A 234 -7.73 9.71 -22.14
CA ASP A 234 -9.19 9.88 -22.15
C ASP A 234 -9.90 9.15 -20.98
N LYS A 235 -9.26 9.19 -19.80
CA LYS A 235 -9.68 8.54 -18.55
C LYS A 235 -9.58 7.03 -18.49
N GLU A 236 -8.93 6.38 -19.46
CA GLU A 236 -8.71 4.94 -19.47
C GLU A 236 -7.22 4.59 -19.54
N PHE A 237 -6.81 3.49 -18.90
CA PHE A 237 -5.47 2.95 -19.06
C PHE A 237 -5.39 2.01 -20.27
N LEU A 238 -4.48 2.32 -21.19
CA LEU A 238 -4.23 1.54 -22.41
C LEU A 238 -2.82 0.95 -22.38
N THR A 239 -2.68 -0.30 -22.83
CA THR A 239 -1.36 -0.89 -23.07
C THR A 239 -0.87 -0.58 -24.48
N SER A 240 0.44 -0.41 -24.63
CA SER A 240 1.03 -0.28 -25.97
C SER A 240 0.94 -1.62 -26.71
N VAL A 241 0.46 -1.59 -27.95
CA VAL A 241 0.48 -2.78 -28.83
C VAL A 241 1.94 -3.11 -29.15
N LYS A 242 2.37 -4.32 -28.75
CA LYS A 242 3.70 -4.88 -29.05
C LYS A 242 3.83 -5.33 -30.49
#